data_AF-I8QQ60-F1
#
_entry.id   AF-I8QQ60-F1
#
_cell.length_a   1.000
_cell.length_b   1.000
_cell.length_c   1.000
_cell.angle_alpha   90.00
_cell.angle_beta   90.00
_cell.angle_gamma   90.00
#
_symmetry.space_group_name_H-M   'P 1'
#
loop_
_entity.id
_entity.type
_entity.pdbx_description
1 polymer ?
#
loop_
_entity_poly.entity_id
_entity_poly.type
_entity_poly.pdbx_seq_one_letter_code
_entity_poly.pdbx_strand_id
1 'polypeptide(L)'
;MARQAQGRREELREAHLRLEIRAASAEAARRVAVICGAWHVPTLTGRTGRTTVAADRELLRGGRPVRTATTWVPWTHALLSADSSYGAGVTSPGWYHHLWAAPDEVGARWVARVAALLRAADLPASTASVVETVRLAEALAIDRAVGYGASLVRRPADTVLILISDLIEGGDQSSLIARLQGLVESGVTVLLALSDDGAPAYDHRLAATCAQLGAPAFACTPDGFSELLAAALRREEVGRWAALHGLVPA
;
A
#
# COMPACT_ATOMS: atom_id res chain seq x y z
N MET A 1 26.70 3.67 3.43
CA MET A 1 27.22 5.02 3.10
C MET A 1 26.19 5.94 2.43
N ALA A 2 25.44 5.50 1.41
CA ALA A 2 24.45 6.36 0.72
C ALA A 2 23.33 6.93 1.62
N ARG A 3 22.77 6.13 2.55
CA ARG A 3 21.72 6.58 3.48
C ARG A 3 22.18 7.68 4.46
N GLN A 4 23.43 7.64 4.91
CA GLN A 4 24.00 8.67 5.81
C GLN A 4 24.24 10.00 5.07
N ALA A 5 24.70 9.93 3.81
CA ALA A 5 24.86 11.12 2.96
C ALA A 5 23.51 11.78 2.63
N GLN A 6 22.47 10.97 2.43
CA GLN A 6 21.10 11.45 2.23
C GLN A 6 20.56 12.17 3.47
N GLY A 7 20.71 11.57 4.66
CA GLY A 7 20.27 12.16 5.93
C GLY A 7 20.90 13.53 6.20
N ARG A 8 22.21 13.68 6.01
CA ARG A 8 22.89 14.98 6.20
C ARG A 8 22.39 16.06 5.24
N ARG A 9 22.06 15.70 4.00
CA ARG A 9 21.51 16.62 3.01
C ARG A 9 20.11 17.10 3.43
N GLU A 10 19.30 16.20 3.98
CA GLU A 10 17.99 16.51 4.52
C GLU A 10 18.11 17.47 5.72
N GLU A 11 19.00 17.20 6.66
CA GLU A 11 19.25 18.08 7.82
C GLU A 11 19.63 19.51 7.40
N LEU A 12 20.54 19.65 6.42
CA LEU A 12 20.94 20.95 5.87
C LEU A 12 19.75 21.66 5.19
N ARG A 13 18.98 20.94 4.36
CA ARG A 13 17.79 21.47 3.68
C ARG A 13 16.77 22.00 4.69
N GLU A 14 16.52 21.25 5.77
CA GLU A 14 15.54 21.60 6.79
C GLU A 14 16.00 22.77 7.67
N ALA A 15 17.29 22.84 8.00
CA ALA A 15 17.86 24.00 8.70
C ALA A 15 17.71 25.29 7.90
N HIS A 16 17.95 25.23 6.59
CA HIS A 16 17.73 26.37 5.70
C HIS A 16 16.26 26.78 5.66
N LEU A 17 15.32 25.84 5.45
CA LEU A 17 13.88 26.08 5.48
C LEU A 17 13.41 26.75 6.79
N ARG A 18 13.89 26.30 7.96
CA ARG A 18 13.55 26.92 9.25
C ARG A 18 13.99 28.37 9.34
N LEU A 19 15.18 28.71 8.82
CA LEU A 19 15.69 30.08 8.84
C LEU A 19 14.86 31.00 7.94
N GLU A 20 14.52 30.55 6.72
CA GLU A 20 13.68 31.30 5.78
C GLU A 20 12.27 31.54 6.34
N ILE A 21 11.65 30.52 6.93
CA ILE A 21 10.32 30.66 7.57
C ILE A 21 10.37 31.68 8.71
N ARG A 22 11.42 31.67 9.54
CA ARG A 22 11.58 32.65 10.64
C ARG A 22 11.79 34.07 10.12
N ALA A 23 12.59 34.25 9.08
CA ALA A 23 12.81 35.55 8.47
C ALA A 23 11.51 36.13 7.90
N ALA A 24 10.79 35.33 7.10
CA ALA A 24 9.48 35.71 6.56
C ALA A 24 8.44 35.98 7.67
N SER A 25 8.46 35.21 8.75
CA SER A 25 7.56 35.40 9.90
C SER A 25 7.88 36.66 10.71
N ALA A 26 9.15 37.09 10.76
CA ALA A 26 9.54 38.32 11.43
C ALA A 26 9.12 39.57 10.63
N GLU A 27 9.09 39.47 9.30
CA GLU A 27 8.64 40.53 8.40
C GLU A 27 7.11 40.62 8.29
N ALA A 28 6.40 39.50 8.47
CA ALA A 28 4.94 39.42 8.38
C ALA A 28 4.27 39.48 9.76
N ALA A 29 3.55 40.57 10.06
CA ALA A 29 2.83 40.76 11.33
C ALA A 29 1.57 39.87 11.52
N ARG A 30 1.54 38.61 11.04
CA ARG A 30 0.36 37.72 11.08
C ARG A 30 0.74 36.25 11.27
N ARG A 31 -0.25 35.45 11.70
CA ARG A 31 -0.17 33.98 11.80
C ARG A 31 0.20 33.38 10.43
N VAL A 32 1.28 32.62 10.37
CA VAL A 32 1.79 31.94 9.16
C VAL A 32 1.23 30.53 9.09
N ALA A 33 0.54 30.19 8.00
CA ALA A 33 0.15 28.83 7.66
C ALA A 33 1.14 28.26 6.63
N VAL A 34 1.67 27.06 6.89
CA VAL A 34 2.64 26.40 6.01
C VAL A 34 1.99 25.16 5.39
N ILE A 35 1.95 25.10 4.05
CA ILE A 35 1.58 23.90 3.30
C ILE A 35 2.87 23.26 2.80
N CYS A 36 3.16 22.04 3.24
CA CYS A 36 4.36 21.31 2.85
C CYS A 36 4.06 19.83 2.65
N GLY A 37 4.88 19.15 1.81
CA GLY A 37 4.80 17.69 1.69
C GLY A 37 5.25 16.99 2.97
N ALA A 38 4.81 15.75 3.17
CA ALA A 38 5.05 14.97 4.40
C ALA A 38 6.54 14.88 4.79
N TRP A 39 7.45 14.84 3.81
CA TRP A 39 8.90 14.82 4.04
C TRP A 39 9.42 16.08 4.76
N HIS A 40 8.73 17.21 4.66
CA HIS A 40 9.19 18.46 5.30
C HIS A 40 8.58 18.70 6.68
N VAL A 41 7.61 17.88 7.09
CA VAL A 41 6.94 17.97 8.39
C VAL A 41 7.91 17.98 9.59
N PRO A 42 9.05 17.25 9.60
CA PRO A 42 10.04 17.35 10.68
C PRO A 42 10.63 18.75 10.87
N THR A 43 10.60 19.59 9.83
CA THR A 43 11.02 21.00 9.86
C THR A 43 10.07 21.86 10.71
N LEU A 44 8.79 21.46 10.78
CA LEU A 44 7.70 22.24 11.36
C LEU A 44 7.21 21.69 12.71
N THR A 45 7.56 20.44 13.05
CA THR A 45 7.01 19.72 14.21
C THR A 45 8.11 19.10 15.09
N GLY A 46 7.75 18.70 16.32
CA GLY A 46 8.63 17.94 17.23
C GLY A 46 9.86 18.68 17.79
N ARG A 47 10.87 17.91 18.23
CA ARG A 47 12.17 18.42 18.73
C ARG A 47 13.00 19.11 17.63
N THR A 48 12.88 18.64 16.38
CA THR A 48 13.57 19.16 15.19
C THR A 48 13.06 20.52 14.74
N GLY A 49 11.74 20.78 14.85
CA GLY A 49 11.16 22.11 14.62
C GLY A 49 11.53 23.15 15.69
N ARG A 50 11.95 22.71 16.89
CA ARG A 50 12.38 23.56 18.03
C ARG A 50 13.90 23.76 18.09
N THR A 51 14.59 23.60 16.96
CA THR A 51 16.03 23.89 16.84
C THR A 51 16.29 25.40 16.96
N THR A 52 17.41 25.81 17.56
CA THR A 52 17.75 27.24 17.69
C THR A 52 18.30 27.81 16.38
N VAL A 53 18.12 29.12 16.16
CA VAL A 53 18.73 29.83 15.01
C VAL A 53 20.25 29.65 14.97
N ALA A 54 20.90 29.64 16.13
CA ALA A 54 22.34 29.43 16.23
C ALA A 54 22.76 28.03 15.75
N ALA A 55 22.03 26.99 16.14
CA ALA A 55 22.31 25.61 15.71
C ALA A 55 22.06 25.42 14.21
N ASP A 56 21.00 25.99 13.65
CA ASP A 56 20.74 25.93 12.20
C ASP A 56 21.86 26.65 11.41
N ARG A 57 22.31 27.83 11.87
CA ARG A 57 23.43 28.57 11.26
C ARG A 57 24.77 27.83 11.38
N GLU A 58 25.00 27.16 12.50
CA GLU A 58 26.18 26.29 12.71
C GLU A 58 26.18 25.14 11.69
N LEU A 59 25.04 24.45 11.57
CA LEU A 59 24.91 23.29 10.69
C LEU A 59 25.15 23.64 9.21
N LEU A 60 24.70 24.83 8.79
CA LEU A 60 24.90 25.33 7.42
C LEU A 60 26.33 25.88 7.17
N ARG A 61 27.15 26.02 8.21
CA ARG A 61 28.50 26.60 8.07
C ARG A 61 29.39 25.71 7.21
N GLY A 62 30.13 26.33 6.28
CA GLY A 62 31.03 25.62 5.38
C GLY A 62 30.36 25.03 4.13
N GLY A 63 29.05 25.19 3.96
CA GLY A 63 28.37 24.90 2.70
C GLY A 63 28.86 25.81 1.58
N ARG A 64 29.18 25.23 0.42
CA ARG A 64 29.52 26.00 -0.78
C ARG A 64 28.23 26.29 -1.56
N PRO A 65 27.93 27.55 -1.89
CA PRO A 65 26.77 27.86 -2.71
C PRO A 65 26.92 27.19 -4.08
N VAL A 66 25.86 26.53 -4.51
CA VAL A 66 25.78 25.90 -5.83
C VAL A 66 24.94 26.80 -6.72
N ARG A 67 25.40 27.10 -7.94
CA ARG A 67 24.55 27.80 -8.90
C ARG A 67 23.36 26.90 -9.25
N THR A 68 22.17 27.35 -8.90
CA THR A 68 20.91 26.68 -9.24
C THR A 68 20.23 27.44 -10.36
N ALA A 69 19.77 26.72 -11.38
CA ALA A 69 18.82 27.25 -12.37
C ALA A 69 17.42 26.81 -11.97
N THR A 70 16.45 27.71 -12.06
CA THR A 70 15.03 27.41 -11.80
C THR A 70 14.26 27.59 -13.10
N THR A 71 13.52 26.55 -13.48
CA THR A 71 12.62 26.58 -14.63
C THR A 71 11.24 26.17 -14.17
N TRP A 72 10.23 26.94 -14.59
CA TRP A 72 8.84 26.54 -14.46
C TRP A 72 8.48 25.60 -15.60
N VAL A 73 8.08 24.38 -15.27
CA VAL A 73 7.57 23.41 -16.23
C VAL A 73 6.07 23.23 -16.04
N PRO A 74 5.29 23.08 -17.12
CA PRO A 74 3.88 22.74 -17.03
C PRO A 74 3.70 21.44 -16.23
N TRP A 75 2.74 21.47 -15.32
CA TRP A 75 2.43 20.33 -14.47
C TRP A 75 1.74 19.25 -15.30
N THR A 76 2.38 18.09 -15.48
CA THR A 76 1.81 16.95 -16.20
C THR A 76 2.03 15.67 -15.42
N HIS A 77 1.12 14.70 -15.58
CA HIS A 77 1.25 13.38 -14.97
C HIS A 77 2.60 12.71 -15.32
N ALA A 78 3.09 12.89 -16.55
CA ALA A 78 4.37 12.32 -16.98
C ALA A 78 5.56 12.89 -16.17
N LEU A 79 5.61 14.21 -15.99
CA LEU A 79 6.68 14.88 -15.22
C LEU A 79 6.59 14.66 -13.71
N LEU A 80 5.44 14.23 -13.22
CA LEU A 80 5.24 13.91 -11.80
C LEU A 80 5.49 12.46 -11.48
N SER A 81 5.51 11.57 -12.47
CA SER A 81 5.75 10.17 -12.20
C SER A 81 7.12 9.99 -11.54
N ALA A 82 7.22 9.11 -10.55
CA ALA A 82 8.52 8.69 -10.01
C ALA A 82 9.46 8.18 -11.13
N ASP A 83 8.91 7.61 -12.20
CA ASP A 83 9.66 7.13 -13.37
C ASP A 83 10.33 8.25 -14.16
N SER A 84 9.87 9.50 -14.02
CA SER A 84 10.50 10.67 -14.64
C SER A 84 11.83 11.05 -14.00
N SER A 85 12.28 10.30 -12.98
CA SER A 85 13.41 10.64 -12.10
C SER A 85 13.21 11.92 -11.29
N TYR A 86 11.98 12.46 -11.26
CA TYR A 86 11.63 13.51 -10.33
C TYR A 86 11.73 12.96 -8.90
N GLY A 87 12.65 13.51 -8.09
CA GLY A 87 12.97 12.98 -6.76
C GLY A 87 11.83 13.06 -5.74
N ALA A 88 10.76 13.80 -6.04
CA ALA A 88 9.50 13.83 -5.29
C ALA A 88 8.33 13.27 -6.13
N GLY A 89 8.65 12.44 -7.12
CA GLY A 89 7.69 11.84 -8.02
C GLY A 89 6.76 10.88 -7.31
N VAL A 90 5.58 10.75 -7.89
CA VAL A 90 4.44 10.00 -7.40
C VAL A 90 4.30 8.76 -8.26
N THR A 91 4.01 7.59 -7.69
CA THR A 91 3.99 6.33 -8.45
C THR A 91 2.96 6.32 -9.58
N SER A 92 1.74 6.80 -9.31
CA SER A 92 0.68 6.83 -10.32
C SER A 92 -0.13 8.12 -10.20
N PRO A 93 0.41 9.25 -10.68
CA PRO A 93 -0.22 10.55 -10.49
C PRO A 93 -1.58 10.62 -11.19
N GLY A 94 -1.74 9.94 -12.33
CA GLY A 94 -3.00 9.87 -13.07
C GLY A 94 -4.10 9.12 -12.32
N TRP A 95 -3.72 8.06 -11.59
CA TRP A 95 -4.63 7.30 -10.73
C TRP A 95 -5.07 8.11 -9.51
N TYR A 96 -4.13 8.78 -8.84
CA TYR A 96 -4.48 9.58 -7.66
C TYR A 96 -5.35 10.78 -8.01
N HIS A 97 -5.11 11.42 -9.16
CA HIS A 97 -6.00 12.45 -9.67
C HIS A 97 -7.40 11.89 -9.98
N HIS A 98 -7.49 10.66 -10.52
CA HIS A 98 -8.77 9.99 -10.76
C HIS A 98 -9.53 9.73 -9.45
N LEU A 99 -8.88 9.17 -8.43
CA LEU A 99 -9.48 8.96 -7.10
C LEU A 99 -10.01 10.26 -6.49
N TRP A 100 -9.27 11.37 -6.68
CA TRP A 100 -9.68 12.67 -6.18
C TRP A 100 -10.90 13.24 -6.92
N ALA A 101 -10.93 13.13 -8.25
CA ALA A 101 -11.95 13.74 -9.08
C ALA A 101 -13.24 12.90 -9.22
N ALA A 102 -13.12 11.58 -9.09
CA ALA A 102 -14.21 10.63 -9.27
C ALA A 102 -14.21 9.61 -8.11
N PRO A 103 -14.73 10.00 -6.94
CA PRO A 103 -14.77 9.13 -5.76
C PRO A 103 -15.80 8.00 -5.87
N ASP A 104 -16.76 8.10 -6.80
CA ASP A 104 -17.79 7.10 -7.08
C ASP A 104 -17.41 6.21 -8.27
N GLU A 105 -17.83 4.94 -8.26
CA GLU A 105 -17.63 4.00 -9.38
C GLU A 105 -16.18 3.95 -9.89
N VAL A 106 -15.23 4.01 -8.95
CA VAL A 106 -13.80 4.24 -9.21
C VAL A 106 -13.24 3.29 -10.27
N GLY A 107 -13.50 1.98 -10.10
CA GLY A 107 -13.03 0.94 -11.02
C GLY A 107 -13.66 1.07 -12.40
N ALA A 108 -14.98 1.15 -12.47
CA ALA A 108 -15.72 1.26 -13.73
C ALA A 108 -15.30 2.48 -14.54
N ARG A 109 -15.21 3.66 -13.91
CA ARG A 109 -14.80 4.91 -14.57
C ARG A 109 -13.35 4.86 -15.03
N TRP A 110 -12.45 4.24 -14.25
CA TRP A 110 -11.05 4.10 -14.64
C TRP A 110 -10.89 3.18 -15.86
N VAL A 111 -11.51 2.00 -15.84
CA VAL A 111 -11.44 1.05 -16.96
C VAL A 111 -12.08 1.66 -18.22
N ALA A 112 -13.19 2.40 -18.08
CA ALA A 112 -13.79 3.13 -19.18
C ALA A 112 -12.84 4.16 -19.79
N ARG A 113 -12.08 4.89 -18.96
CA ARG A 113 -11.05 5.84 -19.42
C ARG A 113 -9.90 5.15 -20.14
N VAL A 114 -9.41 4.03 -19.62
CA VAL A 114 -8.37 3.21 -20.27
C VAL A 114 -8.87 2.73 -21.63
N ALA A 115 -10.10 2.22 -21.72
CA ALA A 115 -10.68 1.78 -22.99
C ALA A 115 -10.84 2.94 -23.99
N ALA A 116 -11.17 4.15 -23.53
CA ALA A 116 -11.20 5.33 -24.40
C ALA A 116 -9.81 5.66 -24.96
N LEU A 117 -8.75 5.58 -24.15
CA LEU A 117 -7.38 5.79 -24.59
C LEU A 117 -6.92 4.72 -25.58
N LEU A 118 -7.22 3.45 -25.31
CA LEU A 118 -6.92 2.33 -26.22
C LEU A 118 -7.61 2.53 -27.58
N ARG A 119 -8.91 2.85 -27.59
CA ARG A 119 -9.64 3.11 -28.83
C ARG A 119 -9.10 4.33 -29.59
N ALA A 120 -8.69 5.38 -28.88
CA ALA A 120 -8.04 6.54 -29.51
C ALA A 120 -6.68 6.20 -30.16
N ALA A 121 -6.02 5.15 -29.68
CA ALA A 121 -4.80 4.59 -30.27
C ALA A 121 -5.07 3.46 -31.29
N ASP A 122 -6.32 3.31 -31.74
CA ASP A 122 -6.76 2.26 -32.68
C ASP A 122 -6.57 0.82 -32.15
N LEU A 123 -6.57 0.65 -30.82
CA LEU A 123 -6.51 -0.65 -30.16
C LEU A 123 -7.91 -1.13 -29.77
N PRO A 124 -8.24 -2.43 -29.98
CA PRO A 124 -9.56 -2.96 -29.68
C PRO A 124 -9.80 -3.00 -28.15
N ALA A 125 -10.80 -2.24 -27.71
CA ALA A 125 -11.31 -2.27 -26.34
C ALA A 125 -12.85 -2.22 -26.38
N SER A 126 -13.46 -3.40 -26.52
CA SER A 126 -14.92 -3.52 -26.61
C SER A 126 -15.59 -3.18 -25.27
N THR A 127 -16.85 -2.72 -25.32
CA THR A 127 -17.63 -2.50 -24.10
C THR A 127 -17.78 -3.78 -23.28
N ALA A 128 -17.90 -4.94 -23.94
CA ALA A 128 -17.94 -6.23 -23.26
C ALA A 128 -16.66 -6.50 -22.46
N SER A 129 -15.49 -6.22 -23.04
CA SER A 129 -14.19 -6.35 -22.35
C SER A 129 -14.07 -5.40 -21.16
N VAL A 130 -14.61 -4.17 -21.27
CA VAL A 130 -14.65 -3.22 -20.14
C VAL A 130 -15.53 -3.77 -19.01
N VAL A 131 -16.75 -4.20 -19.32
CA VAL A 131 -17.67 -4.77 -18.33
C VAL A 131 -17.05 -5.98 -17.67
N GLU A 132 -16.43 -6.88 -18.44
CA GLU A 132 -15.80 -8.07 -17.89
C GLU A 132 -14.55 -7.74 -17.07
N THR A 133 -13.76 -6.74 -17.46
CA THR A 133 -12.60 -6.30 -16.67
C THR A 133 -13.03 -5.75 -15.32
N VAL A 134 -14.09 -4.93 -15.30
CA VAL A 134 -14.66 -4.40 -14.05
C VAL A 134 -15.22 -5.53 -13.21
N ARG A 135 -16.01 -6.42 -13.81
CA ARG A 135 -16.56 -7.59 -13.11
C ARG A 135 -15.49 -8.50 -12.58
N LEU A 136 -14.40 -8.74 -13.31
CA LEU A 136 -13.28 -9.55 -12.85
C LEU A 136 -12.58 -8.85 -11.68
N ALA A 137 -12.28 -7.55 -11.80
CA ALA A 137 -11.68 -6.78 -10.72
C ALA A 137 -12.56 -6.79 -9.45
N GLU A 138 -13.89 -6.73 -9.61
CA GLU A 138 -14.85 -6.84 -8.51
C GLU A 138 -15.08 -8.29 -8.03
N ALA A 139 -14.97 -9.28 -8.91
CA ALA A 139 -15.13 -10.70 -8.59
C ALA A 139 -13.88 -11.28 -7.92
N LEU A 140 -12.73 -10.62 -8.10
CA LEU A 140 -11.55 -10.80 -7.27
C LEU A 140 -11.77 -10.29 -5.82
N ALA A 141 -12.97 -9.78 -5.47
CA ALA A 141 -13.33 -9.51 -4.09
C ALA A 141 -13.36 -10.81 -3.27
N ILE A 142 -12.42 -10.92 -2.35
CA ILE A 142 -12.17 -12.09 -1.53
C ILE A 142 -13.41 -12.38 -0.65
N ASP A 143 -14.08 -11.34 -0.14
CA ASP A 143 -15.31 -11.41 0.64
C ASP A 143 -16.39 -12.24 -0.06
N ARG A 144 -16.58 -12.05 -1.36
CA ARG A 144 -17.60 -12.76 -2.13
C ARG A 144 -17.24 -14.23 -2.29
N ALA A 145 -15.98 -14.53 -2.56
CA ALA A 145 -15.49 -15.91 -2.68
C ALA A 145 -15.61 -16.66 -1.33
N VAL A 146 -15.20 -16.02 -0.23
CA VAL A 146 -15.36 -16.56 1.12
C VAL A 146 -16.83 -16.71 1.48
N GLY A 147 -17.68 -15.74 1.13
CA GLY A 147 -19.13 -15.83 1.34
C GLY A 147 -19.78 -16.98 0.58
N TYR A 148 -19.37 -17.21 -0.66
CA TYR A 148 -19.80 -18.39 -1.42
C TYR A 148 -19.31 -19.69 -0.79
N GLY A 149 -18.04 -19.80 -0.45
CA GLY A 149 -17.46 -20.97 0.23
C GLY A 149 -18.16 -21.29 1.55
N ALA A 150 -18.44 -20.26 2.36
CA ALA A 150 -19.20 -20.38 3.60
C ALA A 150 -20.60 -20.96 3.38
N SER A 151 -21.27 -20.60 2.29
CA SER A 151 -22.61 -21.14 1.97
C SER A 151 -22.61 -22.64 1.64
N LEU A 152 -21.45 -23.20 1.28
CA LEU A 152 -21.27 -24.62 1.00
C LEU A 152 -20.91 -25.44 2.25
N VAL A 153 -20.55 -24.79 3.36
CA VAL A 153 -20.19 -25.46 4.62
C VAL A 153 -21.43 -26.10 5.24
N ARG A 154 -21.45 -27.43 5.33
CA ARG A 154 -22.53 -28.20 5.98
C ARG A 154 -22.15 -28.73 7.36
N ARG A 155 -20.89 -29.11 7.54
CA ARG A 155 -20.34 -29.65 8.80
C ARG A 155 -19.10 -28.85 9.16
N PRO A 156 -19.27 -27.70 9.86
CA PRO A 156 -18.18 -26.78 10.13
C PRO A 156 -16.93 -27.43 10.72
N ALA A 157 -17.09 -28.21 11.80
CA ALA A 157 -15.98 -28.91 12.45
C ALA A 157 -15.20 -29.85 11.52
N ASP A 158 -15.86 -30.44 10.50
CA ASP A 158 -15.24 -31.37 9.55
C ASP A 158 -14.77 -30.68 8.25
N THR A 159 -14.78 -29.34 8.20
CA THR A 159 -14.47 -28.57 7.01
C THR A 159 -13.16 -27.82 7.16
N VAL A 160 -12.30 -27.93 6.14
CA VAL A 160 -11.14 -27.05 5.92
C VAL A 160 -11.47 -26.15 4.74
N LEU A 161 -11.43 -24.83 4.95
CA LEU A 161 -11.54 -23.83 3.90
C LEU A 161 -10.15 -23.28 3.61
N ILE A 162 -9.72 -23.38 2.36
CA ILE A 162 -8.42 -22.88 1.92
C ILE A 162 -8.69 -21.73 0.96
N LEU A 163 -8.16 -20.56 1.28
CA LEU A 163 -8.21 -19.39 0.43
C LEU A 163 -6.79 -19.10 -0.09
N ILE A 164 -6.63 -19.24 -1.40
CA ILE A 164 -5.38 -18.89 -2.10
C ILE A 164 -5.56 -17.47 -2.63
N SER A 165 -4.87 -16.51 -2.02
CA SER A 165 -5.05 -15.09 -2.33
C SER A 165 -3.89 -14.28 -1.77
N ASP A 166 -3.54 -13.18 -2.45
CA ASP A 166 -2.64 -12.14 -1.94
C ASP A 166 -3.26 -11.25 -0.84
N LEU A 167 -4.49 -11.54 -0.41
CA LEU A 167 -5.24 -10.78 0.60
C LEU A 167 -5.47 -9.31 0.25
N ILE A 168 -5.29 -8.92 -1.01
CA ILE A 168 -5.64 -7.58 -1.48
C ILE A 168 -7.14 -7.56 -1.79
N GLU A 169 -7.93 -7.17 -0.79
CA GLU A 169 -9.39 -7.10 -0.92
C GLU A 169 -9.81 -5.89 -1.78
N GLY A 170 -10.55 -6.17 -2.86
CA GLY A 170 -11.14 -5.15 -3.74
C GLY A 170 -12.56 -4.73 -3.35
N GLY A 171 -13.20 -5.45 -2.42
CA GLY A 171 -14.55 -5.23 -1.90
C GLY A 171 -14.58 -4.75 -0.44
N ASP A 172 -15.53 -5.27 0.35
CA ASP A 172 -15.70 -4.88 1.75
C ASP A 172 -14.82 -5.73 2.67
N GLN A 173 -13.67 -5.17 3.05
CA GLN A 173 -12.73 -5.81 3.97
C GLN A 173 -13.32 -6.07 5.36
N SER A 174 -14.26 -5.23 5.84
CA SER A 174 -14.89 -5.45 7.15
C SER A 174 -15.84 -6.65 7.10
N SER A 175 -16.59 -6.78 6.00
CA SER A 175 -17.42 -7.97 5.73
C SER A 175 -16.55 -9.23 5.61
N LEU A 176 -15.42 -9.17 4.88
CA LEU A 176 -14.50 -10.29 4.75
C LEU A 176 -14.02 -10.78 6.13
N ILE A 177 -13.53 -9.85 6.95
CA ILE A 177 -13.03 -10.13 8.31
C ILE A 177 -14.12 -10.79 9.14
N ALA A 178 -15.35 -10.25 9.13
CA ALA A 178 -16.47 -10.81 9.88
C ALA A 178 -16.85 -12.23 9.42
N ARG A 179 -16.79 -12.51 8.10
CA ARG A 179 -17.05 -13.86 7.57
C ARG A 179 -15.97 -14.85 7.97
N LEU A 180 -14.69 -14.46 7.85
CA LEU A 180 -13.57 -15.30 8.26
C LEU A 180 -13.66 -15.63 9.76
N GLN A 181 -13.93 -14.63 10.59
CA GLN A 181 -14.16 -14.83 12.02
C GLN A 181 -15.32 -15.80 12.27
N GLY A 182 -16.48 -15.60 11.64
CA GLY A 182 -17.62 -16.50 11.81
C GLY A 182 -17.35 -17.94 11.37
N LEU A 183 -16.56 -18.13 10.31
CA LEU A 183 -16.11 -19.46 9.88
C LEU A 183 -15.24 -20.13 10.95
N VAL A 184 -14.22 -19.42 11.45
CA VAL A 184 -13.34 -19.96 12.49
C VAL A 184 -14.12 -20.27 13.77
N GLU A 185 -14.98 -19.36 14.22
CA GLU A 185 -15.83 -19.54 15.41
C GLU A 185 -16.80 -20.71 15.26
N SER A 186 -17.29 -20.98 14.04
CA SER A 186 -18.14 -22.15 13.77
C SER A 186 -17.38 -23.49 13.79
N GLY A 187 -16.04 -23.45 13.86
CA GLY A 187 -15.17 -24.62 13.87
C GLY A 187 -14.59 -25.01 12.51
N VAL A 188 -14.78 -24.19 11.47
CA VAL A 188 -14.09 -24.39 10.18
C VAL A 188 -12.62 -24.04 10.36
N THR A 189 -11.73 -24.93 9.90
CA THR A 189 -10.30 -24.59 9.82
C THR A 189 -10.08 -23.75 8.57
N VAL A 190 -9.68 -22.49 8.73
CA VAL A 190 -9.41 -21.59 7.60
C VAL A 190 -7.91 -21.43 7.42
N LEU A 191 -7.41 -21.67 6.20
CA LEU A 191 -6.02 -21.47 5.83
C LEU A 191 -5.92 -20.47 4.70
N LEU A 192 -4.97 -19.53 4.81
CA LEU A 192 -4.68 -18.57 3.75
C LEU A 192 -3.32 -18.91 3.12
N ALA A 193 -3.24 -18.99 1.80
CA ALA A 193 -2.01 -19.28 1.07
C ALA A 193 -1.59 -18.10 0.18
N LEU A 194 -0.30 -17.77 0.23
CA LEU A 194 0.39 -16.71 -0.50
C LEU A 194 1.40 -17.31 -1.50
N SER A 195 1.71 -16.56 -2.55
CA SER A 195 2.40 -17.04 -3.77
C SER A 195 3.86 -17.49 -3.60
N ASP A 196 4.39 -18.09 -4.68
CA ASP A 196 5.56 -18.98 -4.67
C ASP A 196 6.94 -18.30 -4.76
N ASP A 197 7.09 -17.03 -5.15
CA ASP A 197 8.39 -16.55 -5.71
C ASP A 197 8.93 -15.20 -5.17
N GLY A 198 9.21 -15.12 -3.88
CA GLY A 198 10.39 -14.35 -3.40
C GLY A 198 10.32 -12.81 -3.30
N ALA A 199 9.23 -12.16 -3.71
CA ALA A 199 8.87 -10.82 -3.22
C ALA A 199 7.34 -10.75 -3.06
N PRO A 200 6.80 -11.33 -1.98
CA PRO A 200 5.36 -11.49 -1.84
C PRO A 200 4.71 -10.09 -1.75
N ALA A 201 3.88 -9.75 -2.74
CA ALA A 201 3.02 -8.57 -2.72
C ALA A 201 1.66 -9.00 -2.17
N TYR A 202 1.36 -8.61 -0.94
CA TYR A 202 0.13 -8.96 -0.25
C TYR A 202 -0.24 -7.88 0.78
N ASP A 203 -1.47 -7.93 1.29
CA ASP A 203 -1.87 -7.07 2.40
C ASP A 203 -1.37 -7.63 3.75
N HIS A 204 -0.22 -7.11 4.21
CA HIS A 204 0.37 -7.47 5.49
C HIS A 204 -0.54 -7.20 6.70
N ARG A 205 -1.40 -6.17 6.63
CA ARG A 205 -2.30 -5.83 7.74
C ARG A 205 -3.46 -6.81 7.81
N LEU A 206 -4.04 -7.15 6.66
CA LEU A 206 -5.09 -8.14 6.60
C LEU A 206 -4.55 -9.53 6.96
N ALA A 207 -3.35 -9.91 6.49
CA ALA A 207 -2.68 -11.14 6.90
C ALA A 207 -2.52 -11.24 8.43
N ALA A 208 -2.00 -10.19 9.07
CA ALA A 208 -1.84 -10.14 10.52
C ALA A 208 -3.19 -10.21 11.26
N THR A 209 -4.24 -9.57 10.71
CA THR A 209 -5.59 -9.63 11.26
C THR A 209 -6.16 -11.06 11.18
N CYS A 210 -6.04 -11.71 10.03
CA CYS A 210 -6.49 -13.08 9.84
C CYS A 210 -5.76 -14.06 10.76
N ALA A 211 -4.45 -13.89 10.97
CA ALA A 211 -3.68 -14.70 11.91
C ALA A 211 -4.22 -14.59 13.35
N GLN A 212 -4.59 -13.38 13.80
CA GLN A 212 -5.22 -13.17 15.11
C GLN A 212 -6.60 -13.84 15.24
N LEU A 213 -7.32 -13.98 14.12
CA LEU A 213 -8.60 -14.68 14.06
C LEU A 213 -8.46 -16.20 14.02
N GLY A 214 -7.25 -16.76 13.96
CA GLY A 214 -7.02 -18.18 13.80
C GLY A 214 -7.05 -18.67 12.33
N ALA A 215 -6.95 -17.74 11.37
CA ALA A 215 -6.85 -18.01 9.93
C ALA A 215 -5.47 -17.53 9.41
N PRO A 216 -4.36 -18.21 9.76
CA PRO A 216 -3.02 -17.76 9.40
C PRO A 216 -2.77 -17.80 7.89
N ALA A 217 -1.93 -16.87 7.43
CA ALA A 217 -1.46 -16.78 6.05
C ALA A 217 -0.02 -17.27 5.92
N PHE A 218 0.23 -18.09 4.90
CA PHE A 218 1.53 -18.71 4.65
C PHE A 218 1.94 -18.51 3.19
N ALA A 219 3.18 -18.08 2.96
CA ALA A 219 3.79 -18.24 1.65
C ALA A 219 4.26 -19.69 1.51
N CYS A 220 3.70 -20.42 0.54
CA CYS A 220 3.90 -21.85 0.44
C CYS A 220 3.99 -22.29 -1.01
N THR A 221 5.12 -22.90 -1.37
CA THR A 221 5.26 -23.54 -2.68
C THR A 221 4.26 -24.69 -2.84
N PRO A 222 3.94 -25.13 -4.08
CA PRO A 222 2.99 -26.21 -4.32
C PRO A 222 3.36 -27.50 -3.59
N ASP A 223 4.66 -27.76 -3.41
CA ASP A 223 5.16 -28.94 -2.70
C ASP A 223 4.83 -28.89 -1.20
N GLY A 224 5.08 -27.74 -0.54
CA GLY A 224 4.79 -27.55 0.89
C GLY A 224 3.28 -27.52 1.20
N PHE A 225 2.44 -27.20 0.22
CA PHE A 225 1.00 -27.04 0.41
C PHE A 225 0.34 -28.37 0.79
N SER A 226 0.80 -29.46 0.18
CA SER A 226 0.29 -30.80 0.44
C SER A 226 0.45 -31.22 1.92
N GLU A 227 1.59 -30.87 2.52
CA GLU A 227 1.88 -31.17 3.92
C GLU A 227 1.13 -30.24 4.87
N LEU A 228 1.01 -28.94 4.52
CA LEU A 228 0.20 -27.96 5.25
C LEU A 228 -1.26 -28.41 5.34
N LEU A 229 -1.82 -28.86 4.22
CA LEU A 229 -3.18 -29.40 4.16
C LEU A 229 -3.32 -30.66 5.02
N ALA A 230 -2.33 -31.55 4.99
CA ALA A 230 -2.34 -32.75 5.82
C ALA A 230 -2.32 -32.41 7.32
N ALA A 231 -1.54 -31.41 7.75
CA ALA A 231 -1.51 -30.94 9.13
C ALA A 231 -2.88 -30.37 9.57
N ALA A 232 -3.52 -29.57 8.70
CA ALA A 232 -4.84 -29.01 8.96
C ALA A 232 -5.93 -30.09 9.05
N LEU A 233 -5.91 -31.09 8.15
CA LEU A 233 -6.84 -32.22 8.19
C LEU A 233 -6.66 -33.07 9.46
N ARG A 234 -5.44 -33.16 9.99
CA ARG A 234 -5.15 -33.82 11.28
C ARG A 234 -5.46 -32.94 12.50
N ARG A 235 -5.92 -31.70 12.30
CA ARG A 235 -6.17 -30.70 13.35
C ARG A 235 -4.94 -30.42 14.22
N GLU A 236 -3.77 -30.47 13.59
CA GLU A 236 -2.54 -30.01 14.23
C GLU A 236 -2.53 -28.48 14.30
N GLU A 237 -1.69 -27.92 15.18
CA GLU A 237 -1.53 -26.47 15.27
C GLU A 237 -0.70 -25.98 14.09
N VAL A 238 -1.40 -25.53 13.03
CA VAL A 238 -0.83 -25.27 11.70
C VAL A 238 0.23 -24.17 11.73
N GLY A 239 0.10 -23.17 12.59
CA GLY A 239 1.09 -22.10 12.76
C GLY A 239 2.44 -22.64 13.25
N ARG A 240 2.41 -23.48 14.29
CA ARG A 240 3.61 -24.19 14.77
C ARG A 240 4.15 -25.19 13.77
N TRP A 241 3.29 -25.94 13.07
CA TRP A 241 3.73 -26.88 12.04
C TRP A 241 4.50 -26.13 10.93
N ALA A 242 3.95 -25.02 10.43
CA ALA A 242 4.57 -24.18 9.41
C ALA A 242 5.94 -23.64 9.85
N ALA A 243 6.04 -23.14 11.09
CA ALA A 243 7.30 -22.65 11.64
C ALA A 243 8.40 -23.74 11.71
N LEU A 244 8.03 -25.00 11.99
CA LEU A 244 8.97 -26.12 12.03
C LEU A 244 9.47 -26.54 10.63
N HIS A 245 8.68 -26.28 9.59
CA HIS A 245 8.99 -26.65 8.20
C HIS A 245 9.51 -25.46 7.38
N GLY A 246 9.88 -24.35 8.05
CA GLY A 246 10.49 -23.18 7.41
C GLY A 246 9.51 -22.33 6.61
N LEU A 247 8.20 -22.58 6.72
CA LEU A 247 7.17 -21.72 6.15
C LEU A 247 7.02 -20.50 7.05
N VAL A 248 7.26 -19.31 6.48
CA VAL A 248 7.20 -18.06 7.22
C VAL A 248 5.74 -17.58 7.26
N PRO A 249 5.13 -17.44 8.45
CA PRO A 249 3.85 -16.76 8.57
C PRO A 249 4.00 -15.31 8.13
N ALA A 250 3.02 -14.83 7.36
CA ALA A 250 2.94 -13.45 6.90
C ALA A 250 2.70 -12.45 8.05
#